data_AF-A0A9E3VKX4-F1
#
_entry.id   AF-A0A9E3VKX4-F1
#
_cell.length_a   1.000
_cell.length_b   1.000
_cell.length_c   1.000
_cell.angle_alpha   90.00
_cell.angle_beta   90.00
_cell.angle_gamma   90.00
#
_symmetry.space_group_name_H-M   'P 1'
#
loop_
_entity.id
_entity.type
_entity.pdbx_description
1 polymer ?
#
loop_
_entity_poly.entity_id
_entity_poly.type
_entity_poly.pdbx_seq_one_letter_code
_entity_poly.pdbx_strand_id
1 'polypeptide(L)'
;MNKFLLLGSIIIGLTTSCSNSSQSNNNDNSTNQILTTSDTFKTNKNMITQKITPSLWIETTDAKAAADYYLSIFKDGKLKDHRKYKNPPEAGGGDFETAIIEINGVEFNILAAGPFFKFNESVSFVINCKDQAEVDYYWNALTANGGQESSCGWCKDKYGLSWQVVPLEYFDLINSDDPKVRDKAMKNTLKQKKIILSELK
;
A
#
# COMPACT_ATOMS: atom_id res chain seq x y z
N MET A 1 -11.72 25.70 35.26
CA MET A 1 -12.27 26.52 34.16
C MET A 1 -13.07 25.59 33.26
N ASN A 2 -14.40 25.72 33.29
CA ASN A 2 -15.29 25.18 32.26
C ASN A 2 -14.98 25.85 30.92
N LYS A 3 -15.10 25.12 29.80
CA LYS A 3 -16.22 25.29 28.84
C LYS A 3 -16.00 24.51 27.53
N PHE A 4 -17.02 23.68 27.25
CA PHE A 4 -17.72 23.48 25.97
C PHE A 4 -17.15 22.66 24.81
N LEU A 5 -17.92 21.61 24.52
CA LEU A 5 -18.16 20.97 23.23
C LEU A 5 -18.39 21.96 22.08
N LEU A 6 -17.95 21.56 20.87
CA LEU A 6 -18.72 21.77 19.65
C LEU A 6 -18.49 20.60 18.67
N LEU A 7 -19.54 19.79 18.54
CA LEU A 7 -19.79 18.89 17.41
C LEU A 7 -20.18 19.76 16.20
N GLY A 8 -19.50 19.58 15.08
CA GLY A 8 -19.84 20.19 13.81
C GLY A 8 -19.95 19.14 12.72
N SER A 9 -21.16 18.63 12.52
CA SER A 9 -21.55 17.80 11.37
C SER A 9 -21.43 18.61 10.08
N ILE A 10 -20.72 18.11 9.07
CA ILE A 10 -20.76 18.66 7.71
C ILE A 10 -21.49 17.68 6.79
N ILE A 11 -22.48 18.27 6.13
CA ILE A 11 -23.56 17.68 5.36
C ILE A 11 -23.08 17.28 3.96
N ILE A 12 -23.56 16.13 3.49
CA ILE A 12 -23.45 15.61 2.13
C ILE A 12 -24.21 16.52 1.16
N GLY A 13 -23.52 17.02 0.13
CA GLY A 13 -24.12 17.72 -1.00
C GLY A 13 -23.83 16.99 -2.31
N LEU A 14 -24.77 16.13 -2.73
CA LEU A 14 -24.90 15.67 -4.11
C LEU A 14 -25.48 16.83 -4.94
N THR A 15 -24.77 17.25 -5.99
CA THR A 15 -25.42 17.95 -7.10
C THR A 15 -25.04 17.26 -8.41
N THR A 16 -26.04 16.65 -9.02
CA THR A 16 -26.07 16.17 -10.39
C THR A 16 -26.29 17.32 -11.36
N SER A 17 -25.82 17.09 -12.59
CA SER A 17 -26.30 17.65 -13.87
C SER A 17 -25.51 18.82 -14.44
N CYS A 18 -24.96 18.61 -15.63
CA CYS A 18 -25.52 19.22 -16.84
C CYS A 18 -25.11 18.40 -18.08
N SER A 19 -26.12 18.01 -18.85
CA SER A 19 -26.03 17.32 -20.14
C SER A 19 -25.86 18.27 -21.33
N ASN A 20 -25.51 17.64 -22.46
CA ASN A 20 -25.69 18.01 -23.87
C ASN A 20 -24.66 18.94 -24.54
N SER A 21 -24.04 18.47 -25.62
CA SER A 21 -24.70 18.52 -26.93
C SER A 21 -23.92 17.75 -28.00
N SER A 22 -24.69 17.18 -28.91
CA SER A 22 -24.29 16.38 -30.06
C SER A 22 -23.63 17.23 -31.16
N GLN A 23 -22.69 16.66 -31.89
CA GLN A 23 -22.54 16.97 -33.32
C GLN A 23 -22.00 15.77 -34.11
N SER A 24 -22.68 15.48 -35.22
CA SER A 24 -22.45 14.35 -36.10
C SER A 24 -21.62 14.72 -37.34
N ASN A 25 -21.07 13.68 -37.97
CA ASN A 25 -20.82 13.50 -39.41
C ASN A 25 -19.61 14.22 -40.05
N ASN A 26 -18.64 13.46 -40.57
CA ASN A 26 -18.65 12.96 -41.96
C ASN A 26 -17.38 12.16 -42.31
N ASN A 27 -17.54 11.22 -43.25
CA ASN A 27 -16.52 10.38 -43.88
C ASN A 27 -15.53 11.20 -44.75
N ASP A 28 -14.31 10.69 -44.95
CA ASP A 28 -13.76 10.43 -46.29
C ASP A 28 -12.45 9.62 -46.29
N ASN A 29 -12.35 8.72 -47.28
CA ASN A 29 -11.21 7.86 -47.61
C ASN A 29 -10.15 8.62 -48.42
N SER A 30 -8.85 8.42 -48.13
CA SER A 30 -7.84 8.21 -49.19
C SER A 30 -6.45 7.87 -48.64
N THR A 31 -5.86 6.86 -49.26
CA THR A 31 -4.54 6.26 -49.14
C THR A 31 -3.37 7.24 -49.27
N ASN A 32 -2.31 7.06 -48.47
CA ASN A 32 -0.92 7.08 -48.95
C ASN A 32 0.02 6.43 -47.92
N GLN A 33 0.70 5.37 -48.36
CA GLN A 33 1.82 4.77 -47.64
C GLN A 33 3.06 5.66 -47.74
N ILE A 34 3.69 5.96 -46.60
CA ILE A 34 5.14 6.13 -46.53
C ILE A 34 5.62 5.27 -45.37
N LEU A 35 6.35 4.21 -45.70
CA LEU A 35 7.17 3.45 -44.76
C LEU A 35 8.46 4.24 -44.50
N THR A 36 8.65 4.69 -43.27
CA THR A 36 10.00 4.95 -42.72
C THR A 36 10.13 4.25 -41.38
N THR A 37 11.10 3.34 -41.36
CA THR A 37 11.64 2.54 -40.27
C THR A 37 12.03 3.37 -39.05
N SER A 38 11.60 2.93 -37.85
CA SER A 38 12.46 2.36 -36.80
C SER A 38 11.86 2.62 -35.41
N ASP A 39 11.36 1.52 -34.84
CA ASP A 39 11.43 1.18 -33.41
C ASP A 39 10.44 1.82 -32.44
N THR A 40 9.22 1.31 -32.54
CA THR A 40 8.46 0.71 -31.42
C THR A 40 8.78 1.21 -30.01
N PHE A 41 8.23 2.37 -29.65
CA PHE A 41 7.53 2.47 -28.37
C PHE A 41 6.13 1.86 -28.56
N LYS A 42 6.07 0.53 -28.70
CA LYS A 42 4.83 -0.18 -28.37
C LYS A 42 4.70 -0.08 -26.86
N THR A 43 4.11 1.00 -26.38
CA THR A 43 3.56 1.04 -25.05
C THR A 43 2.59 -0.13 -24.98
N ASN A 44 2.97 -1.21 -24.30
CA ASN A 44 2.03 -2.27 -23.93
C ASN A 44 1.08 -1.64 -22.91
N LYS A 45 0.09 -0.91 -23.42
CA LYS A 45 -0.97 -0.21 -22.68
C LYS A 45 -1.79 -1.18 -21.82
N ASN A 46 -1.64 -2.49 -22.05
CA ASN A 46 -2.19 -3.58 -21.26
C ASN A 46 -1.40 -3.93 -19.97
N MET A 47 -0.26 -3.29 -19.67
CA MET A 47 0.51 -3.59 -18.46
C MET A 47 0.29 -2.62 -17.29
N ILE A 48 -0.32 -1.45 -17.52
CA ILE A 48 -0.60 -0.50 -16.42
C ILE A 48 -2.02 -0.75 -15.91
N THR A 49 -2.16 -1.70 -14.99
CA THR A 49 -3.43 -1.95 -14.29
C THR A 49 -3.67 -0.93 -13.16
N GLN A 50 -2.60 -0.45 -12.52
CA GLN A 50 -2.68 0.46 -11.39
C GLN A 50 -2.25 1.88 -11.78
N LYS A 51 -3.16 2.85 -11.68
CA LYS A 51 -2.88 4.26 -12.04
C LYS A 51 -2.01 4.98 -11.01
N ILE A 52 -2.10 4.60 -9.74
CA ILE A 52 -1.33 5.17 -8.62
C ILE A 52 -0.60 4.03 -7.93
N THR A 53 0.73 4.05 -7.99
CA THR A 53 1.58 2.99 -7.42
C THR A 53 2.41 3.53 -6.27
N PRO A 54 2.23 3.01 -5.03
CA PRO A 54 3.10 3.36 -3.93
C PRO A 54 4.55 3.00 -4.26
N SER A 55 5.45 3.96 -4.06
CA SER A 55 6.88 3.78 -4.23
C SER A 55 7.56 3.73 -2.87
N LEU A 56 8.23 2.61 -2.59
CA LEU A 56 8.86 2.28 -1.32
C LEU A 56 10.35 2.54 -1.44
N TRP A 57 10.86 3.55 -0.72
CA TRP A 57 12.29 3.76 -0.60
C TRP A 57 12.86 2.79 0.44
N ILE A 58 13.84 1.97 0.04
CA ILE A 58 14.54 1.04 0.93
C ILE A 58 15.99 1.49 1.04
N GLU A 59 16.53 1.47 2.26
CA GLU A 59 17.90 1.94 2.54
C GLU A 59 19.01 1.09 1.91
N THR A 60 18.69 -0.14 1.49
CA THR A 60 19.62 -1.00 0.76
C THR A 60 19.78 -0.53 -0.69
N THR A 61 20.72 -1.13 -1.43
CA THR A 61 20.80 -1.02 -2.89
C THR A 61 20.33 -2.30 -3.60
N ASP A 62 19.77 -3.26 -2.85
CA ASP A 62 19.30 -4.55 -3.37
C ASP A 62 17.78 -4.60 -3.30
N ALA A 63 17.12 -4.20 -4.40
CA ALA A 63 15.67 -4.23 -4.51
C ALA A 63 15.14 -5.66 -4.65
N LYS A 64 15.95 -6.59 -5.17
CA LYS A 64 15.55 -7.99 -5.34
C LYS A 64 15.42 -8.69 -3.99
N ALA A 65 16.34 -8.46 -3.07
CA ALA A 65 16.25 -8.99 -1.70
C ALA A 65 15.01 -8.47 -0.96
N ALA A 66 14.65 -7.20 -1.16
CA ALA A 66 13.41 -6.64 -0.61
C ALA A 66 12.16 -7.28 -1.23
N ALA A 67 12.14 -7.41 -2.56
CA ALA A 67 11.06 -8.11 -3.27
C ALA A 67 10.91 -9.56 -2.77
N ASP A 68 12.01 -10.32 -2.68
CA ASP A 68 11.99 -11.71 -2.21
C ASP A 68 11.50 -11.83 -0.77
N TYR A 69 11.85 -10.87 0.09
CA TYR A 69 11.31 -10.81 1.44
C TYR A 69 9.78 -10.68 1.44
N TYR A 70 9.22 -9.70 0.73
CA TYR A 70 7.76 -9.52 0.69
C TYR A 70 7.07 -10.71 0.04
N LEU A 71 7.61 -11.27 -1.05
CA LEU A 71 7.06 -12.46 -1.70
C LEU A 71 7.18 -13.73 -0.84
N SER A 72 8.12 -13.77 0.11
CA SER A 72 8.17 -14.85 1.09
C SER A 72 7.05 -14.76 2.14
N ILE A 73 6.46 -13.58 2.35
CA ILE A 73 5.34 -13.36 3.28
C ILE A 73 4.00 -13.47 2.54
N PHE A 74 3.87 -12.81 1.40
CA PHE A 74 2.67 -12.79 0.58
C PHE A 74 2.78 -13.83 -0.54
N LYS A 75 2.31 -15.06 -0.25
CA LYS A 75 2.60 -16.26 -1.06
C LYS A 75 2.05 -16.22 -2.49
N ASP A 76 0.95 -15.50 -2.72
CA ASP A 76 0.38 -15.33 -4.06
C ASP A 76 0.96 -14.14 -4.83
N GLY A 77 1.97 -13.47 -4.23
CA GLY A 77 2.62 -12.31 -4.82
C GLY A 77 3.49 -12.64 -6.03
N LYS A 78 3.78 -11.63 -6.83
CA LYS A 78 4.58 -11.76 -8.06
C LYS A 78 5.63 -10.67 -8.16
N LEU A 79 6.82 -11.04 -8.61
CA LEU A 79 7.80 -10.09 -9.15
C LEU A 79 7.46 -9.80 -10.61
N LYS A 80 7.14 -8.55 -10.94
CA LYS A 80 6.73 -8.13 -12.29
C LYS A 80 7.88 -7.53 -13.08
N ASP A 81 8.78 -6.81 -12.43
CA ASP A 81 9.98 -6.24 -13.05
C ASP A 81 11.10 -6.09 -12.01
N HIS A 82 12.36 -6.17 -12.45
CA HIS A 82 13.54 -5.89 -11.63
C HIS A 82 14.65 -5.35 -12.52
N ARG A 83 15.23 -4.22 -12.12
CA ARG A 83 16.27 -3.52 -12.89
C ARG A 83 17.35 -2.97 -11.99
N LYS A 84 18.56 -2.94 -12.54
CA LYS A 84 19.74 -2.34 -11.92
C LYS A 84 20.17 -1.14 -12.74
N TYR A 85 20.54 -0.07 -12.06
CA TYR A 85 20.96 1.18 -12.68
C TYR A 85 22.31 1.60 -12.15
N LYS A 86 23.16 2.05 -13.08
CA LYS A 86 24.39 2.74 -12.73
C LYS A 86 24.11 4.23 -12.63
N ASN A 87 24.46 4.82 -11.50
CA ASN A 87 24.29 6.26 -11.34
C ASN A 87 25.46 6.98 -12.01
N PRO A 88 25.23 7.94 -12.92
CA PRO A 88 26.32 8.65 -13.54
C PRO A 88 27.06 9.53 -12.51
N PRO A 89 28.39 9.72 -12.65
CA PRO A 89 29.19 10.45 -11.66
C PRO A 89 28.67 11.86 -11.32
N GLU A 90 28.06 12.54 -12.29
CA GLU A 90 27.53 13.90 -12.18
C GLU A 90 26.22 14.02 -11.39
N ALA A 91 25.46 12.93 -11.22
CA ALA A 91 24.17 12.96 -10.52
C ALA A 91 24.33 13.00 -8.99
N GLY A 92 25.49 12.58 -8.47
CA GLY A 92 25.68 12.34 -7.05
C GLY A 92 24.89 11.13 -6.53
N GLY A 93 25.47 10.35 -5.63
CA GLY A 93 24.85 9.13 -5.08
C GLY A 93 25.40 7.83 -5.70
N GLY A 94 24.96 6.68 -5.16
CA GLY A 94 25.42 5.36 -5.60
C GLY A 94 24.50 4.70 -6.64
N ASP A 95 24.96 3.57 -7.18
CA ASP A 95 24.13 2.66 -7.98
C ASP A 95 22.88 2.22 -7.20
N PHE A 96 21.79 1.96 -7.92
CA PHE A 96 20.51 1.64 -7.31
C PHE A 96 19.75 0.57 -8.09
N GLU A 97 18.78 -0.04 -7.43
CA GLU A 97 17.91 -1.04 -8.03
C GLU A 97 16.43 -0.67 -7.86
N THR A 98 15.61 -1.12 -8.80
CA THR A 98 14.16 -1.03 -8.71
C THR A 98 13.52 -2.39 -8.89
N ALA A 99 12.45 -2.67 -8.17
CA ALA A 99 11.61 -3.85 -8.39
C ALA A 99 10.12 -3.47 -8.38
N ILE A 100 9.33 -4.11 -9.24
CA ILE A 100 7.87 -4.01 -9.19
C ILE A 100 7.35 -5.34 -8.66
N ILE A 101 6.66 -5.30 -7.52
CA ILE A 101 5.98 -6.47 -6.96
C ILE A 101 4.46 -6.25 -6.96
N GLU A 102 3.70 -7.32 -7.09
CA GLU A 102 2.25 -7.35 -6.87
C GLU A 102 1.98 -8.27 -5.69
N ILE A 103 1.39 -7.75 -4.62
CA ILE A 103 1.01 -8.52 -3.44
C ILE A 103 -0.46 -8.24 -3.13
N ASN A 104 -1.26 -9.30 -2.96
CA ASN A 104 -2.70 -9.22 -2.66
C ASN A 104 -3.46 -8.22 -3.55
N GLY A 105 -3.12 -8.16 -4.84
CA GLY A 105 -3.79 -7.29 -5.82
C GLY A 105 -3.32 -5.83 -5.86
N VAL A 106 -2.29 -5.45 -5.09
CA VAL A 106 -1.70 -4.11 -5.10
C VAL A 106 -0.28 -4.18 -5.65
N GLU A 107 0.02 -3.33 -6.63
CA GLU A 107 1.38 -3.17 -7.13
C GLU A 107 2.17 -2.18 -6.25
N PHE A 108 3.42 -2.51 -5.97
CA PHE A 108 4.38 -1.64 -5.30
C PHE A 108 5.63 -1.50 -6.16
N ASN A 109 6.12 -0.26 -6.27
CA ASN A 109 7.47 -0.01 -6.76
C ASN A 109 8.42 0.01 -5.55
N ILE A 110 9.49 -0.75 -5.59
CA ILE A 110 10.59 -0.71 -4.63
C ILE A 110 11.73 0.06 -5.29
N LEU A 111 12.22 1.10 -4.62
CA LEU A 111 13.42 1.85 -4.99
C LEU A 111 14.46 1.65 -3.89
N ALA A 112 15.47 0.83 -4.18
CA ALA A 112 16.58 0.54 -3.28
C ALA A 112 17.78 1.39 -3.70
N ALA A 113 17.95 2.53 -3.04
CA ALA A 113 18.87 3.59 -3.47
C ALA A 113 19.72 4.16 -2.32
N GLY A 114 19.91 3.41 -1.23
CA GLY A 114 20.77 3.83 -0.12
C GLY A 114 20.02 4.56 1.02
N PRO A 115 20.71 4.90 2.12
CA PRO A 115 20.11 5.34 3.39
C PRO A 115 19.75 6.84 3.41
N PHE A 116 19.14 7.33 2.34
CA PHE A 116 18.75 8.74 2.21
C PHE A 116 17.39 9.05 2.86
N PHE A 117 16.46 8.09 2.79
CA PHE A 117 15.12 8.23 3.35
C PHE A 117 14.73 7.00 4.15
N LYS A 118 14.00 7.24 5.24
CA LYS A 118 13.53 6.21 6.18
C LYS A 118 12.02 6.26 6.28
N PHE A 119 11.41 5.09 6.39
CA PHE A 119 10.01 5.01 6.74
C PHE A 119 9.74 5.54 8.15
N ASN A 120 8.52 6.02 8.32
CA ASN A 120 7.92 6.33 9.60
C ASN A 120 6.44 5.96 9.53
N GLU A 121 5.74 6.13 10.64
CA GLU A 121 4.36 5.71 10.84
C GLU A 121 3.34 6.53 10.04
N SER A 122 3.75 7.63 9.38
CA SER A 122 2.83 8.48 8.60
C SER A 122 2.20 7.77 7.41
N VAL A 123 2.86 6.73 6.89
CA VAL A 123 2.29 5.80 5.91
C VAL A 123 2.43 4.39 6.46
N SER A 124 1.32 3.67 6.49
CA SER A 124 1.28 2.26 6.85
C SER A 124 0.31 1.50 5.96
N PHE A 125 0.51 0.19 5.86
CA PHE A 125 -0.40 -0.70 5.15
C PHE A 125 -1.16 -1.59 6.12
N VAL A 126 -2.49 -1.64 5.95
CA VAL A 126 -3.38 -2.45 6.78
C VAL A 126 -3.58 -3.82 6.11
N ILE A 127 -3.26 -4.89 6.83
CA ILE A 127 -3.57 -6.26 6.45
C ILE A 127 -4.84 -6.67 7.19
N ASN A 128 -5.94 -6.71 6.44
CA ASN A 128 -7.23 -7.16 6.94
C ASN A 128 -7.26 -8.68 7.02
N CYS A 129 -7.13 -9.22 8.22
CA CYS A 129 -7.04 -10.64 8.50
C CYS A 129 -8.44 -11.22 8.74
N LYS A 130 -8.76 -12.37 8.15
CA LYS A 130 -10.07 -13.02 8.32
C LYS A 130 -10.30 -13.55 9.74
N ASP A 131 -9.24 -13.96 10.42
CA ASP A 131 -9.28 -14.61 11.73
C ASP A 131 -7.96 -14.41 12.50
N GLN A 132 -7.91 -14.94 13.73
CA GLN A 132 -6.72 -14.86 14.59
C GLN A 132 -5.51 -15.59 14.02
N ALA A 133 -5.71 -16.70 13.30
CA ALA A 133 -4.59 -17.47 12.75
C ALA A 133 -3.86 -16.68 11.67
N GLU A 134 -4.61 -15.94 10.85
CA GLU A 134 -4.03 -15.02 9.87
C GLU A 134 -3.35 -13.81 10.52
N VAL A 135 -3.92 -13.26 11.60
CA VAL A 135 -3.24 -12.23 12.41
C VAL A 135 -1.90 -12.74 12.91
N ASP A 136 -1.88 -13.94 13.50
CA ASP A 136 -0.67 -14.55 14.04
C ASP A 136 0.39 -14.79 12.96
N TYR A 137 -0.04 -15.25 11.77
CA TYR A 137 0.84 -15.46 10.63
C TYR A 137 1.57 -14.17 10.22
N TYR A 138 0.82 -13.12 9.86
CA TYR A 138 1.42 -11.88 9.37
C TYR A 138 2.20 -11.14 10.45
N TRP A 139 1.68 -11.12 11.69
CA TRP A 139 2.38 -10.50 12.82
C TRP A 139 3.75 -11.13 13.01
N ASN A 140 3.81 -12.46 13.11
CA ASN A 140 5.08 -13.17 13.32
C ASN A 140 6.03 -12.99 12.13
N ALA A 141 5.51 -12.99 10.89
CA ALA A 141 6.34 -12.83 9.70
C ALA A 141 6.97 -11.43 9.59
N LEU A 142 6.21 -10.38 9.91
CA LEU A 142 6.65 -8.99 9.82
C LEU A 142 7.56 -8.61 10.99
N THR A 143 7.30 -9.12 12.19
CA THR A 143 8.08 -8.78 13.39
C THR A 143 9.36 -9.61 13.55
N ALA A 144 9.52 -10.69 12.78
CA ALA A 144 10.73 -11.51 12.80
C ALA A 144 11.93 -10.83 12.10
N ASN A 145 13.14 -11.34 12.38
CA ASN A 145 14.37 -11.04 11.62
C ASN A 145 14.68 -9.55 11.44
N GLY A 146 14.51 -8.74 12.50
CA GLY A 146 14.75 -7.30 12.49
C GLY A 146 13.50 -6.44 12.44
N GLY A 147 12.31 -7.05 12.35
CA GLY A 147 11.05 -6.34 12.58
C GLY A 147 10.85 -5.91 14.03
N GLN A 148 9.85 -5.06 14.27
CA GLN A 148 9.55 -4.47 15.57
C GLN A 148 8.05 -4.46 15.84
N GLU A 149 7.66 -4.94 17.02
CA GLU A 149 6.30 -4.80 17.49
C GLU A 149 5.99 -3.36 17.90
N SER A 150 4.77 -2.90 17.63
CA SER A 150 4.20 -1.68 18.18
C SER A 150 2.83 -1.98 18.81
N SER A 151 2.10 -0.94 19.20
CA SER A 151 0.83 -1.06 19.91
C SER A 151 -0.35 -1.23 18.95
N CYS A 152 -1.47 -1.78 19.44
CA CYS A 152 -2.78 -1.74 18.79
C CYS A 152 -2.81 -2.36 17.37
N GLY A 153 -2.06 -3.43 17.12
CA GLY A 153 -1.95 -4.09 15.83
C GLY A 153 -0.87 -3.50 14.91
N TRP A 154 -0.16 -2.46 15.33
CA TRP A 154 0.92 -1.86 14.55
C TRP A 154 2.23 -2.65 14.72
N CYS A 155 3.00 -2.74 13.65
CA CYS A 155 4.37 -3.24 13.68
C CYS A 155 5.20 -2.57 12.57
N LYS A 156 6.52 -2.78 12.60
CA LYS A 156 7.43 -2.47 11.50
C LYS A 156 8.08 -3.75 11.02
N ASP A 157 8.25 -3.87 9.71
CA ASP A 157 9.07 -4.94 9.15
C ASP A 157 10.58 -4.65 9.29
N LYS A 158 11.41 -5.58 8.82
CA LYS A 158 12.87 -5.45 8.88
C LYS A 158 13.45 -4.28 8.07
N TYR A 159 12.68 -3.70 7.15
CA TYR A 159 13.05 -2.50 6.38
C TYR A 159 12.49 -1.23 7.03
N GLY A 160 11.76 -1.34 8.13
CA GLY A 160 11.19 -0.23 8.88
C GLY A 160 9.83 0.25 8.38
N LEU A 161 9.24 -0.39 7.37
CA LEU A 161 7.92 -0.02 6.85
C LEU A 161 6.85 -0.37 7.88
N SER A 162 5.94 0.57 8.13
CA SER A 162 4.85 0.37 9.09
C SER A 162 3.70 -0.44 8.51
N TRP A 163 3.24 -1.42 9.29
CA TRP A 163 2.12 -2.30 8.97
C TRP A 163 1.12 -2.31 10.13
N GLN A 164 -0.16 -2.52 9.81
CA GLN A 164 -1.22 -2.77 10.77
C GLN A 164 -1.84 -4.14 10.48
N VAL A 165 -1.68 -5.10 11.39
CA VAL A 165 -2.24 -6.46 11.24
C VAL A 165 -3.51 -6.53 12.06
N VAL A 166 -4.67 -6.48 11.39
CA VAL A 166 -5.96 -6.22 12.04
C VAL A 166 -6.98 -7.26 11.60
N PRO A 167 -7.64 -8.00 12.52
CA PRO A 167 -8.71 -8.92 12.15
C PRO A 167 -9.96 -8.15 11.71
N LEU A 168 -10.70 -8.62 10.70
CA LEU A 168 -11.90 -7.95 10.19
C LEU A 168 -12.92 -7.66 11.31
N GLU A 169 -13.16 -8.64 12.19
CA GLU A 169 -14.09 -8.52 13.32
C GLU A 169 -13.67 -7.42 14.33
N TYR A 170 -12.41 -6.98 14.34
CA TYR A 170 -11.98 -5.82 15.14
C TYR A 170 -12.85 -4.59 14.85
N PHE A 171 -13.09 -4.31 13.56
CA PHE A 171 -13.83 -3.13 13.13
C PHE A 171 -15.29 -3.20 13.54
N ASP A 172 -15.89 -4.39 13.55
CA ASP A 172 -17.26 -4.59 14.04
C ASP A 172 -17.34 -4.31 15.55
N LEU A 173 -16.35 -4.77 16.31
CA LEU A 173 -16.31 -4.58 17.76
C LEU A 173 -16.11 -3.11 18.14
N ILE A 174 -15.13 -2.42 17.53
CA ILE A 174 -14.87 -1.01 17.87
C ILE A 174 -15.87 -0.01 17.27
N ASN A 175 -16.68 -0.43 16.29
CA ASN A 175 -17.75 0.39 15.74
C ASN A 175 -19.15 -0.11 16.14
N SER A 176 -19.24 -1.09 17.04
CA SER A 176 -20.51 -1.63 17.53
C SER A 176 -21.42 -0.52 18.07
N ASP A 177 -22.71 -0.61 17.76
CA ASP A 177 -23.74 0.30 18.30
C ASP A 177 -23.87 0.16 19.82
N ASP A 178 -23.62 -1.03 20.39
CA ASP A 178 -23.55 -1.24 21.84
C ASP A 178 -22.26 -0.60 22.40
N PRO A 179 -22.36 0.46 23.24
CA PRO A 179 -21.20 1.09 23.84
C PRO A 179 -20.38 0.16 24.73
N LYS A 180 -20.98 -0.83 25.38
CA LYS A 180 -20.25 -1.77 26.26
C LYS A 180 -19.30 -2.64 25.45
N VAL A 181 -19.73 -3.09 24.29
CA VAL A 181 -18.90 -3.89 23.35
C VAL A 181 -17.76 -3.02 22.84
N ARG A 182 -18.09 -1.84 22.31
CA ARG A 182 -17.08 -0.90 21.77
C ARG A 182 -16.05 -0.48 22.80
N ASP A 183 -16.49 -0.08 24.00
CA ASP A 183 -15.60 0.39 25.06
C ASP A 183 -14.70 -0.74 25.57
N LYS A 184 -15.21 -1.97 25.67
CA LYS A 184 -14.42 -3.15 26.03
C LYS A 184 -13.37 -3.45 24.98
N ALA A 185 -13.76 -3.50 23.71
CA ALA A 185 -12.85 -3.76 22.60
C ALA A 185 -11.74 -2.70 22.51
N MET A 186 -12.10 -1.43 22.59
CA MET A 186 -11.14 -0.32 22.56
C MET A 186 -10.18 -0.38 23.76
N LYS A 187 -10.71 -0.56 24.98
CA LYS A 187 -9.89 -0.65 26.20
C LYS A 187 -8.89 -1.79 26.15
N ASN A 188 -9.27 -2.94 25.60
CA ASN A 188 -8.37 -4.08 25.50
C ASN A 188 -7.36 -3.92 24.37
N THR A 189 -7.76 -3.33 23.25
CA THR A 189 -6.84 -2.99 22.15
C THR A 189 -5.71 -2.07 22.59
N LEU A 190 -6.02 -1.04 23.39
CA LEU A 190 -5.02 -0.08 23.91
C LEU A 190 -3.96 -0.72 24.83
N LYS A 191 -4.19 -1.93 25.32
CA LYS A 191 -3.25 -2.69 26.16
C LYS A 191 -2.45 -3.71 25.36
N GLN A 192 -2.82 -3.95 24.12
CA GLN A 192 -2.27 -4.99 23.29
C GLN A 192 -1.24 -4.42 22.30
N LYS A 193 -0.26 -5.25 21.98
CA LYS A 193 0.59 -5.04 20.82
C LYS A 193 -0.02 -5.72 19.61
N LYS A 194 0.07 -7.05 19.53
CA LYS A 194 -0.70 -7.87 18.60
C LYS A 194 -2.16 -7.94 19.06
N ILE A 195 -3.11 -7.80 18.14
CA ILE A 195 -4.54 -7.94 18.47
C ILE A 195 -4.86 -9.41 18.76
N ILE A 196 -5.44 -9.67 19.94
CA ILE A 196 -5.94 -10.98 20.36
C ILE A 196 -7.46 -10.93 20.38
N LEU A 197 -8.09 -11.33 19.28
CA LEU A 197 -9.50 -11.12 18.99
C LEU A 197 -10.45 -11.66 20.08
N SER A 198 -10.11 -12.78 20.71
CA SER A 198 -10.92 -13.36 21.80
C SER A 198 -11.02 -12.46 23.04
N GLU A 199 -10.04 -11.58 23.26
CA GLU A 199 -10.03 -10.66 24.41
C GLU A 199 -10.84 -9.39 24.14
N LEU A 200 -11.21 -9.11 22.88
CA LEU A 200 -11.96 -7.91 22.52
C LEU A 200 -13.48 -8.11 22.67
N LYS A 201 -13.94 -9.37 22.60
CA LYS A 201 -15.34 -9.79 22.77
C LYS A 201 -15.68 -9.84 24.25
#